data_AF-A0A4V3D2Q9-F1
#
_entry.id   AF-A0A4V3D2Q9-F1
#
_cell.length_a   1.000
_cell.length_b   1.000
_cell.length_c   1.000
_cell.angle_alpha   90.00
_cell.angle_beta   90.00
_cell.angle_gamma   90.00
#
_symmetry.space_group_name_H-M   'P 1'
#
loop_
_entity.id
_entity.type
_entity.pdbx_description
1 polymer ?
#
loop_
_entity_poly.entity_id
_entity_poly.type
_entity_poly.pdbx_seq_one_letter_code
_entity_poly.pdbx_strand_id
1 'polypeptide(L)'
;MNFTRKTLGLLALGFSSFLFAQEKLPEKPTVKVGGALRFNYNLSSWKEGQKKRGGDFGFDVFRINTKAKYKGIKLNAEYRFYSQSFGGGMLKQGWLGYDFNTKDNIQLGLTQVPFGITQYNSHNWFFGINYYLGLEDDHDMGVKFTHKGDKWEYAFAFFKNAEELNFGSNSDVSNSRYSYDVASIDIDGDGTLDLRYKETNQLNGKINFHFGNKNTQHKLGFSAQYGGLYNLDTEDTSNHHAFALHYQLNTKNFDTKAQISTYKYATKNTTYNNLIALTAYGAPYLTATEATTYTLGVAYTIPVKWKPISSIQVYNDFGYMDKTALNFEDSYMNVFGFLVTAGNVYTYIDFAAGKNHPWLGSVWTNALANGTPNTNWDMRFNINIGYYF
;
A
#
# COMPACT_ATOMS: atom_id res chain seq x y z
N MET A 1 17.45 -1.80 48.77
CA MET A 1 16.04 -1.35 48.81
C MET A 1 15.73 -0.68 47.48
N ASN A 2 14.75 -1.00 46.66
CA ASN A 2 13.74 -2.06 46.63
C ASN A 2 13.40 -2.26 45.14
N PHE A 3 13.70 -3.44 44.58
CA PHE A 3 13.21 -3.84 43.26
C PHE A 3 11.83 -4.46 43.45
N THR A 4 10.77 -3.72 43.14
CA THR A 4 9.41 -4.24 43.09
C THR A 4 9.21 -5.02 41.79
N ARG A 5 9.26 -6.35 41.93
CA ARG A 5 8.77 -7.32 40.95
C ARG A 5 7.34 -6.97 40.55
N LYS A 6 7.10 -6.76 39.25
CA LYS A 6 5.76 -6.88 38.66
C LYS A 6 5.69 -8.16 37.86
N THR A 7 4.65 -8.91 38.17
CA THR A 7 4.34 -10.29 37.84
C THR A 7 4.09 -10.43 36.33
N LEU A 8 4.86 -11.28 35.65
CA LEU A 8 4.54 -11.75 34.31
C LEU A 8 3.42 -12.79 34.44
N GLY A 9 2.19 -12.44 34.07
CA GLY A 9 1.12 -13.41 33.90
C GLY A 9 1.40 -14.25 32.65
N LEU A 10 1.75 -15.52 32.82
CA LEU A 10 1.75 -16.48 31.73
C LEU A 10 0.32 -16.66 31.20
N LEU A 11 0.05 -16.18 29.99
CA LEU A 11 -1.07 -16.68 29.20
C LEU A 11 -0.72 -18.09 28.71
N ALA A 12 -1.26 -19.11 29.38
CA ALA A 12 -1.28 -20.47 28.86
C ALA A 12 -2.30 -20.53 27.72
N LEU A 13 -1.83 -20.33 26.47
CA LEU A 13 -2.60 -20.66 25.28
C LEU A 13 -2.68 -22.19 25.18
N GLY A 14 -3.85 -22.74 25.51
CA GLY A 14 -4.16 -24.14 25.29
C GLY A 14 -4.08 -24.47 23.80
N PHE A 15 -3.05 -25.20 23.39
CA PHE A 15 -2.96 -25.81 22.08
C PHE A 15 -4.00 -26.93 21.99
N SER A 16 -5.15 -26.63 21.40
CA SER A 16 -6.05 -27.67 20.89
C SER A 16 -5.36 -28.30 19.68
N SER A 17 -5.02 -29.58 19.78
CA SER A 17 -4.42 -30.37 18.72
C SER A 17 -5.42 -30.57 17.58
N PHE A 18 -5.44 -29.66 16.61
CA PHE A 18 -6.08 -29.93 15.32
C PHE A 18 -5.25 -30.97 14.57
N LEU A 19 -5.80 -32.19 14.48
CA LEU A 19 -5.31 -33.25 13.59
C LEU A 19 -5.50 -32.80 12.14
N PHE A 20 -4.51 -32.13 11.56
CA PHE A 20 -4.48 -31.86 10.12
C PHE A 20 -4.03 -33.13 9.38
N ALA A 21 -4.84 -33.59 8.43
CA ALA A 21 -4.46 -34.63 7.49
C ALA A 21 -3.16 -34.22 6.78
N GLN A 22 -2.14 -35.07 6.87
CA GLN A 22 -0.80 -34.80 6.36
C GLN A 22 -0.79 -34.93 4.83
N GLU A 23 -1.05 -33.82 4.12
CA GLU A 23 -0.77 -33.76 2.68
C GLU A 23 0.71 -34.05 2.44
N LYS A 24 0.99 -34.88 1.43
CA LYS A 24 2.34 -35.31 1.07
C LYS A 24 3.18 -34.08 0.64
N LEU A 25 4.05 -33.62 1.53
CA LEU A 25 4.89 -32.44 1.28
C LEU A 25 5.87 -32.68 0.12
N PRO A 26 6.20 -31.65 -0.70
CA PRO A 26 7.21 -31.79 -1.73
C PRO A 26 8.55 -32.21 -1.13
N GLU A 27 9.10 -33.34 -1.58
CA GLU A 27 10.37 -33.89 -1.06
C GLU A 27 11.59 -33.10 -1.53
N LYS A 28 11.49 -32.39 -2.67
CA LYS A 28 12.56 -31.56 -3.22
C LYS A 28 12.29 -30.07 -3.00
N PRO A 29 13.32 -29.25 -2.73
CA PRO A 29 13.16 -27.80 -2.68
C PRO A 29 12.72 -27.28 -4.04
N THR A 30 11.77 -26.36 -4.05
CA THR A 30 11.31 -25.67 -5.25
C THR A 30 11.65 -24.19 -5.13
N VAL A 31 12.12 -23.59 -6.22
CA VAL A 31 12.41 -22.15 -6.32
C VAL A 31 11.82 -21.64 -7.63
N LYS A 32 11.11 -20.52 -7.56
CA LYS A 32 10.64 -19.75 -8.72
C LYS A 32 11.20 -18.34 -8.58
N VAL A 33 11.93 -17.90 -9.60
CA VAL A 33 12.42 -16.53 -9.72
C VAL A 33 11.62 -15.86 -10.82
N GLY A 34 11.11 -14.68 -10.53
CA GLY A 34 10.50 -13.80 -11.50
C GLY A 34 11.00 -12.38 -11.31
N GLY A 35 10.55 -11.47 -12.16
CA GLY A 35 10.98 -10.08 -12.09
C GLY A 35 10.29 -9.17 -13.06
N ALA A 36 10.72 -7.91 -13.06
CA ALA A 36 10.35 -6.96 -14.09
C ALA A 36 11.43 -5.89 -14.29
N LEU A 37 11.55 -5.41 -15.53
CA LEU A 37 12.25 -4.18 -15.86
C LEU A 37 11.23 -3.19 -16.44
N ARG A 38 11.17 -1.98 -15.88
CA ARG A 38 10.21 -0.96 -16.30
C ARG A 38 10.88 0.38 -16.59
N PHE A 39 10.29 1.11 -17.51
CA PHE A 39 10.63 2.48 -17.87
C PHE A 39 9.37 3.35 -17.85
N ASN A 40 9.56 4.65 -17.63
CA ASN A 40 8.46 5.60 -17.54
C ASN A 40 8.76 6.85 -18.37
N TYR A 41 7.83 7.23 -19.24
CA TYR A 41 7.77 8.55 -19.84
C TYR A 41 6.73 9.40 -19.11
N ASN A 42 7.05 10.64 -18.76
CA ASN A 42 6.10 11.54 -18.11
C ASN A 42 6.19 12.99 -18.60
N LEU A 43 5.02 13.65 -18.58
CA LEU A 43 4.83 15.06 -18.91
C LEU A 43 3.78 15.66 -17.96
N SER A 44 4.23 16.57 -17.09
CA SER A 44 3.45 17.21 -16.03
C SER A 44 3.12 18.68 -16.35
N SER A 45 1.89 19.12 -16.07
CA SER A 45 1.41 20.49 -16.29
C SER A 45 2.20 21.55 -15.51
N TRP A 46 2.69 21.20 -14.32
CA TRP A 46 3.38 22.10 -13.40
C TRP A 46 4.91 22.19 -13.58
N LYS A 47 5.48 21.49 -14.56
CA LYS A 47 6.94 21.46 -14.80
C LYS A 47 7.30 22.13 -16.11
N GLU A 48 7.48 23.46 -16.10
CA GLU A 48 7.81 24.25 -17.31
C GLU A 48 9.01 23.72 -18.09
N GLY A 49 10.10 23.37 -17.42
CA GLY A 49 11.28 22.81 -18.08
C GLY A 49 11.01 21.48 -18.78
N GLN A 50 10.19 20.62 -18.18
CA GLN A 50 9.78 19.35 -18.77
C GLN A 50 8.84 19.57 -19.98
N LYS A 51 7.90 20.51 -19.88
CA LYS A 51 7.03 20.89 -21.00
C LYS A 51 7.82 21.40 -22.20
N LYS A 52 8.83 22.25 -21.98
CA LYS A 52 9.71 22.75 -23.06
C LYS A 52 10.48 21.64 -23.80
N ARG A 53 10.81 20.54 -23.11
CA ARG A 53 11.48 19.38 -23.72
C ARG A 53 10.51 18.34 -24.29
N GLY A 54 9.21 18.48 -24.05
CA GLY A 54 8.20 17.51 -24.46
C GLY A 54 8.20 16.24 -23.61
N GLY A 55 8.45 16.35 -22.31
CA GLY A 55 8.47 15.21 -21.38
C GLY A 55 9.85 14.64 -21.11
N ASP A 56 9.93 13.72 -20.15
CA ASP A 56 11.16 13.00 -19.82
C ASP A 56 10.89 11.48 -19.85
N PHE A 57 11.77 10.70 -20.47
CA PHE A 57 11.75 9.24 -20.48
C PHE A 57 12.92 8.69 -19.66
N GLY A 58 12.65 7.80 -18.72
CA GLY A 58 13.67 7.30 -17.80
C GLY A 58 13.38 5.93 -17.20
N PHE A 59 14.35 5.46 -16.43
CA PHE A 59 14.27 4.24 -15.64
C PHE A 59 13.20 4.36 -14.55
N ASP A 60 12.33 3.36 -14.41
CA ASP A 60 11.37 3.25 -13.30
C ASP A 60 11.91 2.30 -12.25
N VAL A 61 11.96 1.00 -12.56
CA VAL A 61 12.39 -0.01 -11.60
C VAL A 61 12.94 -1.25 -12.28
N PHE A 62 13.91 -1.87 -11.64
CA PHE A 62 14.25 -3.27 -11.85
C PHE A 62 13.90 -4.04 -10.58
N ARG A 63 13.12 -5.12 -10.69
CA ARG A 63 12.73 -5.92 -9.53
C ARG A 63 12.97 -7.40 -9.75
N ILE A 64 13.29 -8.09 -8.67
CA ILE A 64 13.38 -9.54 -8.59
C ILE A 64 12.47 -10.02 -7.47
N ASN A 65 11.67 -11.04 -7.75
CA ASN A 65 10.87 -11.73 -6.75
C ASN A 65 11.16 -13.22 -6.77
N THR A 66 11.20 -13.81 -5.58
CA THR A 66 11.54 -15.22 -5.38
C THR A 66 10.48 -15.87 -4.51
N LYS A 67 9.97 -17.02 -4.96
CA LYS A 67 9.15 -17.92 -4.15
C LYS A 67 9.88 -19.24 -3.99
N ALA A 68 10.10 -19.67 -2.77
CA ALA A 68 10.67 -20.98 -2.49
C ALA A 68 9.75 -21.79 -1.58
N LYS A 69 9.77 -23.13 -1.73
CA LYS A 69 9.07 -24.04 -0.82
C LYS A 69 9.91 -25.30 -0.60
N TYR A 70 10.09 -25.67 0.66
CA TYR A 70 10.78 -26.90 1.07
C TYR A 70 10.20 -27.41 2.40
N LYS A 71 9.81 -28.69 2.44
CA LYS A 71 9.27 -29.35 3.66
C LYS A 71 8.19 -28.53 4.40
N GLY A 72 7.26 -27.94 3.65
CA GLY A 72 6.14 -27.15 4.21
C GLY A 72 6.46 -25.68 4.53
N ILE A 73 7.74 -25.31 4.60
CA ILE A 73 8.17 -23.92 4.77
C ILE A 73 8.23 -23.22 3.42
N LYS A 74 7.66 -22.02 3.36
CA LYS A 74 7.64 -21.13 2.20
C LYS A 74 8.50 -19.90 2.46
N LEU A 75 9.10 -19.38 1.39
CA LEU A 75 9.69 -18.04 1.31
C LEU A 75 8.97 -17.28 0.20
N ASN A 76 8.69 -16.01 0.44
CA ASN A 76 8.29 -15.06 -0.59
C ASN A 76 9.02 -13.74 -0.34
N ALA A 77 9.81 -13.31 -1.31
CA ALA A 77 10.57 -12.06 -1.23
C ALA A 77 10.46 -11.30 -2.56
N GLU A 78 10.33 -9.98 -2.51
CA GLU A 78 10.45 -9.09 -3.67
C GLU A 78 11.34 -7.90 -3.31
N TYR A 79 12.46 -7.78 -4.01
CA TYR A 79 13.36 -6.64 -3.92
C TYR A 79 13.18 -5.75 -5.15
N ARG A 80 13.16 -4.43 -4.93
CA ARG A 80 13.00 -3.43 -5.98
C ARG A 80 14.17 -2.47 -5.96
N PHE A 81 14.76 -2.26 -7.12
CA PHE A 81 15.81 -1.29 -7.35
C PHE A 81 15.21 -0.11 -8.12
N TYR A 82 15.01 1.00 -7.42
CA TYR A 82 14.65 2.29 -7.99
C TYR A 82 15.89 3.20 -8.11
N SER A 83 15.74 4.33 -8.81
CA SER A 83 16.77 5.37 -8.78
C SER A 83 16.92 5.97 -7.37
N GLN A 84 18.09 6.55 -7.06
CA GLN A 84 18.37 7.13 -5.75
C GLN A 84 17.37 8.24 -5.36
N SER A 85 16.90 9.02 -6.33
CA SER A 85 15.89 10.07 -6.11
C SER A 85 14.48 9.54 -5.84
N PHE A 86 14.28 8.22 -5.92
CA PHE A 86 13.04 7.51 -5.59
C PHE A 86 13.27 6.52 -4.43
N GLY A 87 14.18 6.87 -3.51
CA GLY A 87 14.49 6.05 -2.34
C GLY A 87 15.49 4.92 -2.57
N GLY A 88 15.87 4.63 -3.82
CA GLY A 88 16.87 3.61 -4.14
C GLY A 88 16.34 2.18 -4.00
N GLY A 89 17.20 1.29 -3.49
CA GLY A 89 16.86 -0.13 -3.35
C GLY A 89 16.06 -0.42 -2.07
N MET A 90 14.94 -1.12 -2.19
CA MET A 90 14.02 -1.39 -1.09
C MET A 90 13.42 -2.80 -1.16
N LEU A 91 13.14 -3.40 0.00
CA LEU A 91 12.47 -4.68 0.10
C LEU A 91 10.96 -4.44 0.15
N LYS A 92 10.23 -4.75 -0.92
CA LYS A 92 8.77 -4.57 -0.91
C LYS A 92 8.07 -5.55 0.06
N GLN A 93 8.49 -6.81 0.03
CA GLN A 93 7.97 -7.84 0.92
C GLN A 93 9.02 -8.92 1.11
N GLY A 94 8.99 -9.58 2.27
CA GLY A 94 9.95 -10.63 2.61
C GLY A 94 9.50 -11.40 3.83
N TRP A 95 9.01 -12.62 3.64
CA TRP A 95 8.46 -13.41 4.74
C TRP A 95 8.65 -14.91 4.57
N LEU A 96 8.76 -15.59 5.70
CA LEU A 96 8.66 -17.04 5.83
C LEU A 96 7.21 -17.41 6.11
N GLY A 97 6.75 -18.56 5.61
CA GLY A 97 5.40 -19.01 5.89
C GLY A 97 5.27 -20.52 6.01
N TYR A 98 4.16 -20.96 6.60
CA TYR A 98 3.82 -22.37 6.75
C TYR A 98 2.37 -22.58 6.34
N ASP A 99 2.13 -23.60 5.52
CA ASP A 99 0.78 -24.03 5.14
C ASP A 99 0.28 -25.04 6.15
N PHE A 100 -0.80 -24.74 6.87
CA PHE A 100 -1.47 -25.76 7.69
C PHE A 100 -2.26 -26.72 6.82
N ASN A 101 -2.79 -26.22 5.70
CA ASN A 101 -3.47 -26.97 4.66
C ASN A 101 -3.51 -26.13 3.37
N THR A 102 -4.31 -26.52 2.37
CA THR A 102 -4.43 -25.80 1.09
C THR A 102 -5.06 -24.40 1.18
N LYS A 103 -5.74 -24.08 2.28
CA LYS A 103 -6.50 -22.84 2.50
C LYS A 103 -5.86 -21.94 3.56
N ASP A 104 -5.23 -22.53 4.58
CA ASP A 104 -4.72 -21.84 5.76
C ASP A 104 -3.20 -21.68 5.75
N ASN A 105 -2.73 -20.46 5.93
CA ASN A 105 -1.32 -20.11 5.91
C ASN A 105 -0.99 -19.08 6.99
N ILE A 106 0.15 -19.28 7.67
CA ILE A 106 0.78 -18.28 8.54
C ILE A 106 2.05 -17.73 7.89
N GLN A 107 2.31 -16.44 8.09
CA GLN A 107 3.43 -15.68 7.53
C GLN A 107 4.11 -14.91 8.67
N LEU A 108 5.44 -14.88 8.66
CA LEU A 108 6.29 -14.12 9.59
C LEU A 108 7.32 -13.32 8.78
N GLY A 109 7.36 -12.01 8.96
CA GLY A 109 8.28 -11.09 8.29
C GLY A 109 7.58 -9.82 7.81
N LEU A 110 8.10 -9.22 6.74
CA LEU A 110 7.50 -8.06 6.07
C LEU A 110 6.37 -8.54 5.15
N THR A 111 5.12 -8.41 5.58
CA THR A 111 3.96 -8.95 4.85
C THR A 111 2.93 -7.88 4.54
N GLN A 112 2.21 -8.04 3.43
CA GLN A 112 1.11 -7.13 3.09
C GLN A 112 0.08 -6.99 4.22
N VAL A 113 -0.21 -5.75 4.62
CA VAL A 113 -1.27 -5.42 5.57
C VAL A 113 -2.62 -5.80 4.97
N PRO A 114 -3.45 -6.60 5.67
CA PRO A 114 -4.75 -7.01 5.16
C PRO A 114 -5.77 -5.88 5.34
N PHE A 115 -5.69 -4.83 4.53
CA PHE A 115 -6.61 -3.69 4.56
C PHE A 115 -7.14 -3.35 3.17
N GLY A 116 -8.41 -2.94 3.09
CA GLY A 116 -9.05 -2.50 1.84
C GLY A 116 -9.05 -3.57 0.73
N ILE A 117 -9.20 -3.15 -0.52
CA ILE A 117 -9.01 -4.00 -1.70
C ILE A 117 -7.53 -4.31 -1.85
N THR A 118 -7.18 -5.60 -1.78
CA THR A 118 -5.80 -6.09 -1.98
C THR A 118 -5.74 -6.94 -3.26
N GLN A 119 -4.67 -6.88 -4.05
CA GLN A 119 -3.48 -6.04 -3.87
C GLN A 119 -3.65 -4.62 -4.45
N TYR A 120 -4.43 -4.46 -5.51
CA TYR A 120 -4.59 -3.20 -6.23
C TYR A 120 -6.05 -2.74 -6.17
N ASN A 121 -6.30 -1.58 -5.57
CA ASN A 121 -7.63 -0.95 -5.45
C ASN A 121 -8.03 -0.18 -6.73
N SER A 122 -7.12 -0.09 -7.70
CA SER A 122 -7.29 0.61 -8.98
C SER A 122 -6.79 -0.25 -10.15
N HIS A 123 -6.91 0.26 -11.37
CA HIS A 123 -6.44 -0.36 -12.61
C HIS A 123 -5.17 0.29 -13.17
N ASN A 124 -4.98 1.58 -12.89
CA ASN A 124 -3.89 2.40 -13.41
C ASN A 124 -2.52 2.15 -12.75
N TRP A 125 -1.45 2.78 -13.26
CA TRP A 125 -0.08 2.60 -12.76
C TRP A 125 0.19 3.29 -11.40
N PHE A 126 -0.54 4.36 -11.09
CA PHE A 126 -0.32 5.21 -9.91
C PHE A 126 -0.93 4.69 -8.61
N PHE A 127 -1.66 3.57 -8.65
CA PHE A 127 -2.53 3.11 -7.57
C PHE A 127 -3.72 4.06 -7.32
N GLY A 128 -4.50 3.84 -6.26
CA GLY A 128 -5.53 4.78 -5.80
C GLY A 128 -4.98 5.79 -4.80
N ILE A 129 -5.81 6.80 -4.44
CA ILE A 129 -5.42 7.81 -3.44
C ILE A 129 -5.05 7.19 -2.08
N ASN A 130 -5.60 6.01 -1.77
CA ASN A 130 -5.34 5.26 -0.54
C ASN A 130 -3.90 4.73 -0.45
N TYR A 131 -3.21 4.56 -1.57
CA TYR A 131 -1.80 4.16 -1.58
C TYR A 131 -0.93 5.20 -0.88
N TYR A 132 -1.17 6.48 -1.17
CA TYR A 132 -0.48 7.62 -0.57
C TYR A 132 -0.88 7.89 0.89
N LEU A 133 -1.75 7.06 1.46
CA LEU A 133 -2.20 7.14 2.84
C LEU A 133 -1.81 5.90 3.66
N GLY A 134 -1.06 4.95 3.08
CA GLY A 134 -0.75 3.67 3.74
C GLY A 134 -1.93 2.70 3.82
N LEU A 135 -2.99 2.93 3.04
CA LEU A 135 -4.25 2.17 3.09
C LEU A 135 -4.47 1.28 1.83
N GLU A 136 -3.46 1.17 0.96
CA GLU A 136 -3.45 0.31 -0.23
C GLU A 136 -2.02 -0.23 -0.45
N ASP A 137 -1.90 -1.49 -0.88
CA ASP A 137 -0.63 -2.22 -1.09
C ASP A 137 0.46 -1.98 -0.03
N ASP A 138 0.04 -1.89 1.23
CA ASP A 138 0.94 -1.61 2.36
C ASP A 138 1.54 -2.89 2.97
N HIS A 139 2.77 -2.85 3.52
CA HIS A 139 3.52 -4.01 4.04
C HIS A 139 4.27 -3.66 5.33
N ASP A 140 4.01 -4.47 6.37
CA ASP A 140 4.52 -4.25 7.71
C ASP A 140 5.22 -5.49 8.30
N MET A 141 6.05 -5.26 9.33
CA MET A 141 6.81 -6.29 10.03
C MET A 141 5.96 -6.98 11.10
N GLY A 142 5.63 -8.24 10.89
CA GLY A 142 4.75 -8.95 11.82
C GLY A 142 4.45 -10.40 11.49
N VAL A 143 3.33 -10.86 12.06
CA VAL A 143 2.76 -12.19 11.84
C VAL A 143 1.37 -12.04 11.25
N LYS A 144 1.10 -12.77 10.17
CA LYS A 144 -0.19 -12.77 9.50
C LYS A 144 -0.70 -14.18 9.25
N PHE A 145 -1.93 -14.43 9.63
CA PHE A 145 -2.70 -15.61 9.25
C PHE A 145 -3.65 -15.28 8.10
N THR A 146 -3.79 -16.18 7.13
CA THR A 146 -4.74 -16.06 6.03
C THR A 146 -5.50 -17.36 5.81
N HIS A 147 -6.81 -17.27 5.59
CA HIS A 147 -7.67 -18.33 5.08
C HIS A 147 -8.21 -17.96 3.70
N LYS A 148 -8.10 -18.88 2.73
CA LYS A 148 -8.61 -18.72 1.37
C LYS A 148 -9.61 -19.83 1.03
N GLY A 149 -10.89 -19.60 1.35
CA GLY A 149 -12.00 -20.47 0.98
C GLY A 149 -12.78 -19.94 -0.23
N ASP A 150 -13.70 -20.76 -0.75
CA ASP A 150 -14.48 -20.40 -1.95
C ASP A 150 -15.51 -19.29 -1.69
N LYS A 151 -16.10 -19.28 -0.49
CA LYS A 151 -17.14 -18.33 -0.06
C LYS A 151 -16.59 -17.24 0.87
N TRP A 152 -15.57 -17.58 1.65
CA TRP A 152 -14.98 -16.70 2.66
C TRP A 152 -13.46 -16.67 2.49
N GLU A 153 -12.91 -15.48 2.43
CA GLU A 153 -11.48 -15.21 2.54
C GLU A 153 -11.30 -14.26 3.73
N TYR A 154 -10.35 -14.55 4.63
CA TYR A 154 -10.09 -13.67 5.76
C TYR A 154 -8.63 -13.70 6.17
N ALA A 155 -8.19 -12.62 6.80
CA ALA A 155 -6.85 -12.48 7.33
C ALA A 155 -6.87 -11.76 8.67
N PHE A 156 -5.98 -12.20 9.55
CA PHE A 156 -5.70 -11.56 10.84
C PHE A 156 -4.21 -11.35 10.93
N ALA A 157 -3.78 -10.17 11.35
CA ALA A 157 -2.37 -9.86 11.49
C ALA A 157 -2.10 -9.08 12.78
N PHE A 158 -0.90 -9.31 13.31
CA PHE A 158 -0.27 -8.44 14.29
C PHE A 158 1.03 -7.92 13.68
N PHE A 159 1.17 -6.60 13.63
CA PHE A 159 2.39 -5.93 13.18
C PHE A 159 3.06 -5.25 14.36
N LYS A 160 4.34 -5.56 14.57
CA LYS A 160 5.10 -4.96 15.67
C LYS A 160 5.39 -3.49 15.37
N ASN A 161 5.61 -3.18 14.10
CA ASN A 161 5.96 -1.88 13.54
C ASN A 161 5.82 -1.93 12.01
N ALA A 162 5.96 -0.75 11.41
CA ALA A 162 6.19 -0.49 10.00
C ALA A 162 7.36 -1.29 9.36
N GLU A 163 7.73 -1.03 8.10
CA GLU A 163 8.98 -1.46 7.44
C GLU A 163 10.23 -0.85 8.14
N GLU A 164 10.59 -1.40 9.30
CA GLU A 164 11.74 -0.94 10.07
C GLU A 164 13.05 -1.47 9.48
N LEU A 165 13.92 -0.54 9.08
CA LEU A 165 15.27 -0.83 8.58
C LEU A 165 16.36 -0.42 9.58
N ASN A 166 16.02 0.45 10.54
CA ASN A 166 16.92 0.98 11.54
C ASN A 166 16.51 0.49 12.94
N PHE A 167 17.41 -0.23 13.62
CA PHE A 167 17.14 -0.73 14.96
C PHE A 167 17.70 0.25 16.00
N GLY A 168 16.82 0.91 16.76
CA GLY A 168 17.24 1.81 17.83
C GLY A 168 16.07 2.45 18.58
N SER A 169 16.32 2.90 19.81
CA SER A 169 15.29 3.48 20.71
C SER A 169 14.69 4.79 20.20
N ASN A 170 15.50 5.63 19.54
CA ASN A 170 15.10 6.92 19.00
C ASN A 170 15.38 7.01 17.49
N SER A 171 15.21 5.89 16.78
CA SER A 171 15.47 5.82 15.33
C SER A 171 14.24 6.22 14.54
N ASP A 172 14.37 7.22 13.67
CA ASP A 172 13.30 7.61 12.75
C ASP A 172 13.10 6.56 11.64
N VAL A 173 11.88 6.49 11.11
CA VAL A 173 11.55 5.66 9.95
C VAL A 173 12.37 6.11 8.73
N SER A 174 12.93 5.15 7.99
CA SER A 174 13.61 5.43 6.73
C SER A 174 12.63 5.96 5.69
N ASN A 175 12.97 7.06 5.02
CA ASN A 175 12.21 7.52 3.85
C ASN A 175 12.38 6.58 2.63
N SER A 176 13.48 5.83 2.58
CA SER A 176 13.79 4.85 1.53
C SER A 176 13.07 3.53 1.79
N ARG A 177 11.76 3.52 1.51
CA ARG A 177 10.85 2.39 1.75
C ARG A 177 9.76 2.32 0.67
N TYR A 178 9.12 1.15 0.55
CA TYR A 178 8.07 0.92 -0.46
C TYR A 178 6.71 1.43 -0.02
N SER A 179 6.41 1.17 1.25
CA SER A 179 5.13 1.40 1.89
C SER A 179 5.05 2.78 2.53
N TYR A 180 3.87 3.41 2.46
CA TYR A 180 3.62 4.69 3.11
C TYR A 180 3.18 4.47 4.55
N ASP A 181 3.97 4.99 5.48
CA ASP A 181 3.73 4.83 6.91
C ASP A 181 4.10 6.09 7.66
N VAL A 182 3.68 6.15 8.92
CA VAL A 182 3.99 7.27 9.80
C VAL A 182 5.50 7.42 10.00
N ALA A 183 5.97 8.65 9.85
CA ALA A 183 7.37 8.99 9.96
C ALA A 183 7.58 10.33 10.65
N SER A 184 8.80 10.84 10.51
CA SER A 184 9.22 12.13 11.04
C SER A 184 9.42 13.15 9.93
N ILE A 185 9.21 14.44 10.22
CA ILE A 185 9.44 15.53 9.28
C ILE A 185 9.83 16.83 10.01
N ASP A 186 10.72 17.57 9.37
CA ASP A 186 11.07 18.97 9.67
C ASP A 186 10.12 19.86 8.85
N ILE A 187 9.24 20.59 9.53
CA ILE A 187 8.16 21.35 8.88
C ILE A 187 8.66 22.72 8.42
N ASP A 188 9.51 23.39 9.20
CA ASP A 188 9.96 24.75 8.94
C ASP A 188 11.32 24.84 8.22
N GLY A 189 12.01 23.71 8.08
CA GLY A 189 13.28 23.57 7.39
C GLY A 189 14.47 24.09 8.19
N ASP A 190 14.35 24.21 9.52
CA ASP A 190 15.42 24.70 10.39
C ASP A 190 16.50 23.63 10.69
N GLY A 191 16.29 22.39 10.25
CA GLY A 191 17.16 21.24 10.49
C GLY A 191 16.74 20.38 11.69
N THR A 192 15.65 20.74 12.37
CA THR A 192 15.08 20.03 13.53
C THR A 192 13.75 19.40 13.13
N LEU A 193 13.53 18.16 13.58
CA LEU A 193 12.28 17.46 13.29
C LEU A 193 11.17 17.93 14.26
N ASP A 194 10.02 18.33 13.72
CA ASP A 194 8.85 18.82 14.47
C ASP A 194 7.84 17.73 14.83
N LEU A 195 7.62 16.81 13.87
CA LEU A 195 6.76 15.65 14.04
C LEU A 195 7.66 14.44 14.01
N ARG A 196 7.63 13.64 15.07
CA ARG A 196 8.41 12.41 15.18
C ARG A 196 7.55 11.29 15.75
N TYR A 197 6.87 10.57 14.86
CA TYR A 197 5.97 9.47 15.22
C TYR A 197 6.31 8.18 14.47
N LYS A 198 5.95 7.03 15.06
CA LYS A 198 6.04 5.70 14.43
C LYS A 198 4.86 4.83 14.80
N GLU A 199 4.44 3.98 13.88
CA GLU A 199 3.42 2.95 14.13
C GLU A 199 4.02 1.77 14.91
N THR A 200 3.31 1.29 15.93
CA THR A 200 3.72 0.15 16.76
C THR A 200 2.54 -0.68 17.23
N ASN A 201 2.73 -2.00 17.33
CA ASN A 201 1.76 -2.94 17.91
C ASN A 201 0.35 -2.80 17.29
N GLN A 202 0.25 -2.96 15.98
CA GLN A 202 -0.99 -2.87 15.22
C GLN A 202 -1.66 -4.25 15.09
N LEU A 203 -2.98 -4.30 15.25
CA LEU A 203 -3.83 -5.43 14.91
C LEU A 203 -4.64 -5.10 13.65
N ASN A 204 -4.70 -6.05 12.72
CA ASN A 204 -5.50 -5.91 11.50
C ASN A 204 -6.39 -7.12 11.32
N GLY A 205 -7.59 -6.88 10.83
CA GLY A 205 -8.55 -7.91 10.44
C GLY A 205 -9.22 -7.57 9.12
N LYS A 206 -9.37 -8.57 8.26
CA LYS A 206 -10.08 -8.43 6.99
C LYS A 206 -10.92 -9.66 6.71
N ILE A 207 -12.12 -9.43 6.19
CA ILE A 207 -13.04 -10.48 5.74
C ILE A 207 -13.61 -10.13 4.37
N ASN A 208 -13.68 -11.14 3.51
CA ASN A 208 -14.20 -11.08 2.16
C ASN A 208 -15.25 -12.18 1.98
N PHE A 209 -16.43 -11.77 1.53
CA PHE A 209 -17.53 -12.63 1.15
C PHE A 209 -17.64 -12.71 -0.37
N HIS A 210 -17.53 -13.93 -0.89
CA HIS A 210 -17.65 -14.21 -2.31
C HIS A 210 -19.04 -14.76 -2.65
N PHE A 211 -19.65 -14.20 -3.71
CA PHE A 211 -20.93 -14.66 -4.22
C PHE A 211 -21.06 -14.44 -5.73
N GLY A 212 -22.12 -14.98 -6.32
CA GLY A 212 -22.34 -14.97 -7.76
C GLY A 212 -22.05 -16.32 -8.41
N ASN A 213 -21.68 -16.29 -9.68
CA ASN A 213 -21.43 -17.48 -10.51
C ASN A 213 -20.16 -17.31 -11.35
N LYS A 214 -19.87 -18.30 -12.20
CA LYS A 214 -18.65 -18.29 -13.04
C LYS A 214 -18.52 -17.07 -13.96
N ASN A 215 -19.63 -16.48 -14.41
CA ASN A 215 -19.66 -15.36 -15.35
C ASN A 215 -19.74 -13.99 -14.67
N THR A 216 -20.18 -13.95 -13.41
CA THR A 216 -20.36 -12.74 -12.62
C THR A 216 -19.96 -13.03 -11.19
N GLN A 217 -18.77 -12.58 -10.82
CA GLN A 217 -18.17 -12.80 -9.50
C GLN A 217 -18.22 -11.50 -8.71
N HIS A 218 -18.74 -11.60 -7.50
CA HIS A 218 -18.84 -10.50 -6.56
C HIS A 218 -17.97 -10.80 -5.34
N LYS A 219 -17.33 -9.77 -4.80
CA LYS A 219 -16.61 -9.80 -3.52
C LYS A 219 -16.99 -8.58 -2.71
N LEU A 220 -17.67 -8.77 -1.59
CA LEU A 220 -17.92 -7.73 -0.58
C LEU A 220 -16.96 -7.95 0.58
N GLY A 221 -16.30 -6.93 1.09
CA GLY A 221 -15.39 -7.08 2.20
C GLY A 221 -15.31 -5.89 3.13
N PHE A 222 -14.82 -6.18 4.32
CA PHE A 222 -14.61 -5.23 5.40
C PHE A 222 -13.20 -5.41 5.96
N SER A 223 -12.53 -4.31 6.30
CA SER A 223 -11.22 -4.32 6.96
C SER A 223 -11.19 -3.34 8.13
N ALA A 224 -10.41 -3.66 9.14
CA ALA A 224 -10.14 -2.79 10.28
C ALA A 224 -8.67 -2.90 10.69
N GLN A 225 -8.10 -1.78 11.12
CA GLN A 225 -6.81 -1.74 11.80
C GLN A 225 -6.87 -0.86 13.04
N TYR A 226 -6.15 -1.25 14.08
CA TYR A 226 -5.99 -0.47 15.31
C TYR A 226 -4.59 -0.71 15.86
N GLY A 227 -3.85 0.36 16.13
CA GLY A 227 -2.46 0.28 16.58
C GLY A 227 -2.05 1.44 17.47
N GLY A 228 -0.83 1.33 17.99
CA GLY A 228 -0.17 2.39 18.75
C GLY A 228 0.55 3.37 17.83
N LEU A 229 0.50 4.64 18.20
CA LEU A 229 1.23 5.73 17.57
C LEU A 229 2.26 6.26 18.58
N TYR A 230 3.50 5.81 18.45
CA TYR A 230 4.59 6.14 19.37
C TYR A 230 5.24 7.46 19.01
N ASN A 231 5.35 8.38 19.97
CA ASN A 231 6.08 9.64 19.80
C ASN A 231 7.54 9.46 20.24
N LEU A 232 8.48 9.79 19.36
CA LEU A 232 9.92 9.59 19.60
C LEU A 232 10.53 10.61 20.58
N ASP A 233 9.90 11.76 20.79
CA ASP A 233 10.39 12.81 21.69
C ASP A 233 9.87 12.65 23.12
N THR A 234 8.58 12.34 23.26
CA THR A 234 7.93 12.23 24.56
C THR A 234 7.86 10.79 25.08
N GLU A 235 8.18 9.80 24.24
CA GLU A 235 8.07 8.36 24.51
C GLU A 235 6.65 7.88 24.86
N ASP A 236 5.65 8.73 24.64
CA ASP A 236 4.25 8.38 24.83
C ASP A 236 3.71 7.60 23.62
N THR A 237 2.81 6.65 23.89
CA THR A 237 2.04 5.96 22.85
C THR A 237 0.59 6.43 22.87
N SER A 238 0.13 7.05 21.78
CA SER A 238 -1.29 7.24 21.50
C SER A 238 -1.79 6.14 20.57
N ASN A 239 -2.93 6.33 19.90
CA ASN A 239 -3.50 5.32 19.01
C ASN A 239 -3.79 5.86 17.61
N HIS A 240 -3.92 4.93 16.68
CA HIS A 240 -4.48 5.18 15.37
C HIS A 240 -5.39 4.01 14.97
N HIS A 241 -6.33 4.28 14.08
CA HIS A 241 -7.22 3.26 13.55
C HIS A 241 -7.71 3.62 12.16
N ALA A 242 -8.10 2.59 11.40
CA ALA A 242 -8.79 2.76 10.14
C ALA A 242 -9.80 1.64 9.91
N PHE A 243 -10.83 1.94 9.12
CA PHE A 243 -11.87 1.01 8.70
C PHE A 243 -12.12 1.14 7.21
N ALA A 244 -12.45 0.04 6.54
CA ALA A 244 -12.81 0.04 5.13
C ALA A 244 -13.99 -0.88 4.86
N LEU A 245 -14.93 -0.41 4.03
CA LEU A 245 -15.92 -1.24 3.36
C LEU A 245 -15.61 -1.19 1.87
N HIS A 246 -15.57 -2.36 1.22
CA HIS A 246 -15.18 -2.42 -0.18
C HIS A 246 -15.91 -3.51 -0.96
N TYR A 247 -16.00 -3.31 -2.27
CA TYR A 247 -16.72 -4.17 -3.18
C TYR A 247 -15.97 -4.31 -4.50
N GLN A 248 -15.94 -5.53 -5.04
CA GLN A 248 -15.40 -5.83 -6.36
C GLN A 248 -16.43 -6.62 -7.17
N LEU A 249 -16.58 -6.25 -8.44
CA LEU A 249 -17.39 -6.96 -9.42
C LEU A 249 -16.51 -7.31 -10.62
N ASN A 250 -16.53 -8.58 -10.99
CA ASN A 250 -15.89 -9.09 -12.20
C ASN A 250 -16.98 -9.77 -13.04
N THR A 251 -17.32 -9.21 -14.21
CA THR A 251 -18.31 -9.82 -15.10
C THR A 251 -17.94 -9.68 -16.56
N LYS A 252 -17.74 -10.83 -17.23
CA LYS A 252 -17.22 -10.90 -18.61
C LYS A 252 -15.94 -10.07 -18.78
N ASN A 253 -16.05 -8.92 -19.44
CA ASN A 253 -14.93 -8.01 -19.72
C ASN A 253 -14.88 -6.81 -18.77
N PHE A 254 -15.86 -6.66 -17.86
CA PHE A 254 -15.94 -5.57 -16.90
C PHE A 254 -15.28 -5.96 -15.57
N ASP A 255 -14.45 -5.06 -15.05
CA ASP A 255 -13.96 -5.05 -13.67
C ASP A 255 -14.41 -3.74 -13.00
N THR A 256 -14.89 -3.82 -11.77
CA THR A 256 -15.30 -2.65 -10.99
C THR A 256 -14.85 -2.83 -9.55
N LYS A 257 -14.31 -1.74 -8.98
CA LYS A 257 -13.77 -1.66 -7.63
C LYS A 257 -14.35 -0.44 -6.95
N ALA A 258 -14.91 -0.60 -5.77
CA ALA A 258 -15.41 0.51 -4.96
C ALA A 258 -14.97 0.33 -3.51
N GLN A 259 -14.50 1.38 -2.88
CA GLN A 259 -14.09 1.34 -1.47
C GLN A 259 -14.39 2.68 -0.80
N ILE A 260 -14.87 2.60 0.44
CA ILE A 260 -14.92 3.72 1.37
C ILE A 260 -14.01 3.37 2.53
N SER A 261 -13.17 4.29 2.98
CA SER A 261 -12.32 4.06 4.14
C SER A 261 -12.25 5.29 5.02
N THR A 262 -12.20 5.13 6.33
CA THR A 262 -11.98 6.21 7.29
C THR A 262 -10.76 5.87 8.13
N TYR A 263 -9.98 6.88 8.50
CA TYR A 263 -8.85 6.69 9.39
C TYR A 263 -8.72 7.88 10.35
N LYS A 264 -8.06 7.63 11.48
CA LYS A 264 -7.71 8.65 12.47
C LYS A 264 -6.38 8.33 13.15
N TYR A 265 -5.52 9.34 13.24
CA TYR A 265 -4.31 9.35 14.05
C TYR A 265 -4.52 10.28 15.25
N ALA A 266 -4.57 9.74 16.47
CA ALA A 266 -4.73 10.54 17.67
C ALA A 266 -3.37 11.13 18.11
N THR A 267 -2.92 12.19 17.45
CA THR A 267 -1.67 12.86 17.85
C THR A 267 -1.86 13.60 19.18
N LYS A 268 -0.81 13.64 20.01
CA LYS A 268 -0.78 14.44 21.24
C LYS A 268 -0.08 15.80 21.05
N ASN A 269 0.34 16.12 19.83
CA ASN A 269 1.02 17.38 19.53
C ASN A 269 0.01 18.54 19.57
N THR A 270 0.26 19.56 20.38
CA THR A 270 -0.66 20.71 20.54
C THR A 270 -0.48 21.78 19.45
N THR A 271 0.68 21.84 18.80
CA THR A 271 1.00 22.80 17.74
C THR A 271 0.49 22.33 16.38
N TYR A 272 0.65 21.03 16.10
CA TYR A 272 0.38 20.40 14.81
C TYR A 272 -0.66 19.28 14.92
N ASN A 273 -1.71 19.48 15.72
CA ASN A 273 -2.69 18.45 16.09
C ASN A 273 -3.45 17.81 14.91
N ASN A 274 -3.59 18.52 13.78
CA ASN A 274 -4.27 18.03 12.58
C ASN A 274 -3.31 17.46 11.52
N LEU A 275 -2.02 17.34 11.84
CA LEU A 275 -0.97 16.92 10.91
C LEU A 275 -0.30 15.62 11.39
N ILE A 276 -0.06 14.73 10.43
CA ILE A 276 0.82 13.58 10.58
C ILE A 276 1.75 13.50 9.37
N ALA A 277 2.97 13.04 9.57
CA ALA A 277 3.91 12.82 8.47
C ALA A 277 3.82 11.37 7.99
N LEU A 278 3.71 11.18 6.68
CA LEU A 278 3.86 9.87 6.04
C LEU A 278 5.09 9.90 5.13
N THR A 279 5.76 8.76 4.94
CA THR A 279 6.95 8.69 4.08
C THR A 279 7.01 7.42 3.24
N ALA A 280 7.48 7.57 2.00
CA ALA A 280 7.96 6.51 1.13
C ALA A 280 8.76 7.11 -0.02
N TYR A 281 9.48 6.29 -0.80
CA TYR A 281 10.20 6.70 -2.01
C TYR A 281 11.19 7.87 -1.82
N GLY A 282 11.76 8.00 -0.62
CA GLY A 282 12.88 8.90 -0.32
C GLY A 282 12.51 10.25 0.29
N ALA A 283 11.22 10.57 0.45
CA ALA A 283 10.81 11.83 1.10
C ALA A 283 9.47 11.72 1.85
N PRO A 284 9.35 12.37 3.02
CA PRO A 284 8.10 12.48 3.74
C PRO A 284 7.22 13.62 3.18
N TYR A 285 5.94 13.59 3.52
CA TYR A 285 5.01 14.71 3.38
C TYR A 285 3.98 14.70 4.52
N LEU A 286 3.26 15.81 4.65
CA LEU A 286 2.20 15.97 5.64
C LEU A 286 0.85 15.49 5.09
N THR A 287 0.09 14.85 5.97
CA THR A 287 -1.25 14.32 5.73
C THR A 287 -2.17 14.76 6.87
N ALA A 288 -3.47 14.93 6.58
CA ALA A 288 -4.47 15.15 7.61
C ALA A 288 -4.53 13.96 8.59
N THR A 289 -4.67 14.22 9.88
CA THR A 289 -4.78 13.15 10.90
C THR A 289 -6.07 12.36 10.81
N GLU A 290 -7.12 12.91 10.20
CA GLU A 290 -8.44 12.29 10.10
C GLU A 290 -9.10 12.63 8.76
N ALA A 291 -9.53 11.59 8.03
CA ALA A 291 -10.23 11.74 6.76
C ALA A 291 -11.08 10.51 6.42
N THR A 292 -12.05 10.72 5.53
CA THR A 292 -12.75 9.64 4.82
C THR A 292 -12.35 9.65 3.35
N THR A 293 -12.07 8.49 2.79
CA THR A 293 -11.69 8.31 1.40
C THR A 293 -12.75 7.53 0.65
N TYR A 294 -12.92 7.88 -0.62
CA TYR A 294 -13.86 7.25 -1.54
C TYR A 294 -13.11 6.92 -2.82
N THR A 295 -13.11 5.66 -3.23
CA THR A 295 -12.51 5.23 -4.49
C THR A 295 -13.50 4.47 -5.33
N LEU A 296 -13.54 4.77 -6.63
CA LEU A 296 -14.33 4.05 -7.63
C LEU A 296 -13.50 3.85 -8.89
N GLY A 297 -13.28 2.60 -9.27
CA GLY A 297 -12.59 2.20 -10.48
C GLY A 297 -13.48 1.33 -11.36
N VAL A 298 -13.50 1.61 -12.65
CA VAL A 298 -14.21 0.79 -13.66
C VAL A 298 -13.29 0.55 -14.84
N ALA A 299 -13.22 -0.70 -15.29
CA ALA A 299 -12.44 -1.09 -16.44
C ALA A 299 -13.23 -2.00 -17.39
N TYR A 300 -12.91 -1.90 -18.69
CA TYR A 300 -13.43 -2.79 -19.72
C TYR A 300 -12.28 -3.33 -20.59
N THR A 301 -12.19 -4.65 -20.70
CA THR A 301 -11.13 -5.33 -21.45
C THR A 301 -11.61 -5.70 -22.85
N ILE A 302 -10.92 -5.17 -23.87
CA ILE A 302 -11.15 -5.48 -25.27
C ILE A 302 -10.07 -6.47 -25.73
N PRO A 303 -10.41 -7.74 -26.00
CA PRO A 303 -9.48 -8.64 -26.64
C PRO A 303 -9.26 -8.20 -28.09
N VAL A 304 -8.00 -8.12 -28.52
CA VAL A 304 -7.63 -7.74 -29.88
C VAL A 304 -6.74 -8.81 -30.50
N LYS A 305 -6.71 -8.88 -31.84
CA LYS A 305 -5.86 -9.79 -32.60
C LYS A 305 -4.79 -9.01 -33.36
N TRP A 306 -4.10 -8.12 -32.65
CA TRP A 306 -3.10 -7.23 -33.21
C TRP A 306 -1.74 -7.60 -32.65
N LYS A 307 -1.20 -8.75 -33.05
CA LYS A 307 0.15 -9.22 -32.63
C LYS A 307 1.11 -8.03 -32.41
N PRO A 308 1.98 -8.03 -31.39
CA PRO A 308 1.99 -8.90 -30.22
C PRO A 308 0.87 -8.57 -29.21
N ILE A 309 0.04 -7.55 -29.46
CA ILE A 309 -1.01 -7.07 -28.56
C ILE A 309 -2.18 -8.07 -28.52
N SER A 310 -2.49 -8.55 -27.32
CA SER A 310 -3.59 -9.48 -27.05
C SER A 310 -4.83 -8.79 -26.47
N SER A 311 -4.65 -7.67 -25.76
CA SER A 311 -5.76 -6.91 -25.21
C SER A 311 -5.42 -5.44 -24.98
N ILE A 312 -6.48 -4.64 -24.95
CA ILE A 312 -6.47 -3.26 -24.49
C ILE A 312 -7.56 -3.17 -23.42
N GLN A 313 -7.19 -2.84 -22.18
CA GLN A 313 -8.13 -2.53 -21.12
C GLN A 313 -8.22 -1.02 -20.98
N VAL A 314 -9.41 -0.46 -21.19
CA VAL A 314 -9.71 0.95 -20.91
C VAL A 314 -10.27 1.06 -19.49
N TYR A 315 -9.83 2.07 -18.74
CA TYR A 315 -10.28 2.27 -17.37
C TYR A 315 -10.40 3.73 -16.98
N ASN A 316 -11.19 3.97 -15.93
CA ASN A 316 -11.14 5.20 -15.16
C ASN A 316 -11.18 4.86 -13.66
N ASP A 317 -10.23 5.40 -12.92
CA ASP A 317 -10.13 5.27 -11.47
C ASP A 317 -10.20 6.66 -10.83
N PHE A 318 -11.18 6.87 -9.96
CA PHE A 318 -11.38 8.10 -9.20
C PHE A 318 -11.13 7.86 -7.71
N GLY A 319 -10.52 8.85 -7.05
CA GLY A 319 -10.26 8.89 -5.63
C GLY A 319 -10.53 10.28 -5.05
N TYR A 320 -11.17 10.31 -3.90
CA TYR A 320 -11.47 11.53 -3.14
C TYR A 320 -11.11 11.30 -1.68
N MET A 321 -10.45 12.27 -1.06
CA MET A 321 -10.09 12.31 0.35
C MET A 321 -10.75 13.53 0.98
N ASP A 322 -11.80 13.25 1.75
CA ASP A 322 -12.63 14.18 2.53
C ASP A 322 -11.98 14.39 3.91
N LYS A 323 -11.38 15.56 4.12
CA LYS A 323 -10.60 15.84 5.33
C LYS A 323 -11.50 16.41 6.42
N THR A 324 -11.38 15.89 7.64
CA THR A 324 -12.25 16.33 8.75
C THR A 324 -11.87 17.71 9.29
N ALA A 325 -10.62 18.16 9.12
CA ALA A 325 -10.19 19.47 9.58
C ALA A 325 -10.83 20.60 8.74
N LEU A 326 -11.62 21.47 9.38
CA LEU A 326 -12.46 22.49 8.73
C LEU A 326 -11.72 23.49 7.82
N ASN A 327 -10.42 23.69 8.03
CA ASN A 327 -9.59 24.61 7.26
C ASN A 327 -8.68 23.90 6.25
N PHE A 328 -8.90 22.61 6.01
CA PHE A 328 -8.13 21.84 5.05
C PHE A 328 -8.92 21.71 3.76
N GLU A 329 -8.20 21.78 2.64
CA GLU A 329 -8.76 21.60 1.31
C GLU A 329 -8.67 20.12 0.92
N ASP A 330 -9.77 19.53 0.46
CA ASP A 330 -9.79 18.13 0.08
C ASP A 330 -8.85 17.78 -1.07
N SER A 331 -8.51 16.50 -1.14
CA SER A 331 -7.61 15.94 -2.17
C SER A 331 -8.35 15.02 -3.12
N TYR A 332 -8.00 15.11 -4.39
CA TYR A 332 -8.63 14.34 -5.46
C TYR A 332 -7.58 13.74 -6.39
N MET A 333 -7.92 12.57 -6.93
CA MET A 333 -7.17 11.86 -7.94
C MET A 333 -8.13 11.30 -8.97
N ASN A 334 -7.85 11.48 -10.25
CA ASN A 334 -8.58 10.84 -11.33
C ASN A 334 -7.59 10.36 -12.38
N VAL A 335 -7.66 9.08 -12.74
CA VAL A 335 -6.81 8.51 -13.77
C VAL A 335 -7.68 7.85 -14.81
N PHE A 336 -7.70 8.41 -16.02
CA PHE A 336 -8.24 7.75 -17.20
C PHE A 336 -7.08 7.16 -17.99
N GLY A 337 -7.18 5.91 -18.44
CA GLY A 337 -6.06 5.30 -19.13
C GLY A 337 -6.36 3.99 -19.82
N PHE A 338 -5.27 3.42 -20.35
CA PHE A 338 -5.26 2.18 -21.09
C PHE A 338 -4.12 1.28 -20.62
N LEU A 339 -4.43 0.00 -20.41
CA LEU A 339 -3.45 -1.06 -20.24
C LEU A 339 -3.39 -1.88 -21.54
N VAL A 340 -2.27 -1.78 -22.24
CA VAL A 340 -1.96 -2.57 -23.42
C VAL A 340 -1.13 -3.79 -23.01
N THR A 341 -1.65 -4.98 -23.32
CA THR A 341 -0.95 -6.25 -23.03
C THR A 341 -0.39 -6.85 -24.31
N ALA A 342 0.92 -7.13 -24.32
CA ALA A 342 1.63 -7.73 -25.44
C ALA A 342 2.60 -8.82 -24.93
N GLY A 343 2.10 -10.05 -24.78
CA GLY A 343 2.85 -11.15 -24.17
C GLY A 343 3.27 -10.82 -22.74
N ASN A 344 4.57 -10.75 -22.50
CA ASN A 344 5.16 -10.39 -21.21
C ASN A 344 5.36 -8.87 -21.03
N VAL A 345 4.95 -8.07 -22.01
CA VAL A 345 5.01 -6.61 -21.96
C VAL A 345 3.65 -6.05 -21.56
N TYR A 346 3.65 -5.23 -20.51
CA TYR A 346 2.48 -4.48 -20.06
C TYR A 346 2.80 -3.00 -20.16
N THR A 347 1.94 -2.24 -20.85
CA THR A 347 2.11 -0.80 -21.03
C THR A 347 0.89 -0.05 -20.53
N TYR A 348 1.08 0.76 -19.48
CA TYR A 348 0.08 1.70 -19.00
C TYR A 348 0.24 3.02 -19.74
N ILE A 349 -0.86 3.58 -20.24
CA ILE A 349 -0.95 4.91 -20.84
C ILE A 349 -1.99 5.68 -20.05
N ASP A 350 -1.53 6.55 -19.17
CA ASP A 350 -2.34 7.22 -18.16
C ASP A 350 -2.41 8.73 -18.38
N PHE A 351 -3.63 9.25 -18.31
CA PHE A 351 -3.94 10.66 -18.16
C PHE A 351 -4.36 10.88 -16.70
N ALA A 352 -3.36 11.06 -15.85
CA ALA A 352 -3.57 11.24 -14.42
C ALA A 352 -3.78 12.72 -14.10
N ALA A 353 -4.79 13.02 -13.29
CA ALA A 353 -5.08 14.35 -12.81
C ALA A 353 -5.19 14.34 -11.28
N GLY A 354 -4.66 15.37 -10.64
CA GLY A 354 -4.72 15.53 -9.19
C GLY A 354 -5.14 16.94 -8.79
N LYS A 355 -5.83 17.04 -7.66
CA LYS A 355 -6.05 18.30 -6.94
C LYS A 355 -5.58 18.08 -5.52
N ASN A 356 -4.68 18.94 -5.03
CA ASN A 356 -4.03 18.74 -3.73
C ASN A 356 -3.42 17.33 -3.59
N HIS A 357 -2.62 16.90 -4.58
CA HIS A 357 -2.04 15.56 -4.62
C HIS A 357 -0.51 15.62 -4.85
N PRO A 358 0.32 15.02 -3.97
CA PRO A 358 1.77 15.27 -3.96
C PRO A 358 2.49 14.76 -5.21
N TRP A 359 1.98 13.70 -5.84
CA TRP A 359 2.53 13.12 -7.07
C TRP A 359 1.92 13.66 -8.36
N LEU A 360 0.77 14.35 -8.23
CA LEU A 360 -0.06 14.83 -9.33
C LEU A 360 -0.36 16.32 -9.15
N GLY A 361 0.66 17.08 -8.76
CA GLY A 361 0.58 18.52 -8.59
C GLY A 361 1.91 19.18 -8.20
N SER A 362 1.91 20.51 -8.14
CA SER A 362 3.11 21.30 -7.83
C SER A 362 3.51 21.33 -6.36
N VAL A 363 2.60 20.96 -5.46
CA VAL A 363 2.81 21.02 -4.00
C VAL A 363 3.08 19.61 -3.48
N TRP A 364 4.27 19.42 -2.89
CA TRP A 364 4.67 18.15 -2.29
C TRP A 364 4.18 18.04 -0.84
N THR A 365 4.71 18.89 0.05
CA THR A 365 4.62 18.70 1.50
C THR A 365 3.20 18.75 2.06
N ASN A 366 2.37 19.72 1.65
CA ASN A 366 1.08 19.99 2.31
C ASN A 366 -0.14 19.49 1.54
N ALA A 367 0.06 18.78 0.43
CA ALA A 367 -1.02 18.41 -0.49
C ALA A 367 -2.12 17.55 0.19
N LEU A 368 -1.74 16.51 0.94
CA LEU A 368 -2.70 15.65 1.65
C LEU A 368 -3.06 16.18 3.06
N ALA A 369 -2.46 17.29 3.48
CA ALA A 369 -2.76 18.02 4.72
C ALA A 369 -3.65 19.23 4.43
N ASN A 370 -3.24 20.45 4.80
CA ASN A 370 -4.00 21.69 4.60
C ASN A 370 -4.44 21.90 3.15
N GLY A 371 -3.66 21.43 2.18
CA GLY A 371 -3.90 21.69 0.76
C GLY A 371 -3.75 23.17 0.39
N THR A 372 -3.98 23.48 -0.88
CA THR A 372 -3.94 24.84 -1.44
C THR A 372 -5.35 25.29 -1.79
N PRO A 373 -5.86 26.38 -1.17
CA PRO A 373 -7.19 26.90 -1.45
C PRO A 373 -7.38 27.25 -2.92
N ASN A 374 -8.55 26.91 -3.46
CA ASN A 374 -8.94 27.18 -4.85
C ASN A 374 -7.92 26.68 -5.91
N THR A 375 -7.15 25.64 -5.58
CA THR A 375 -6.18 25.11 -6.55
C THR A 375 -6.86 24.45 -7.75
N ASN A 376 -6.21 24.55 -8.91
CA ASN A 376 -6.65 23.90 -10.13
C ASN A 376 -6.24 22.43 -10.15
N TRP A 377 -6.83 21.67 -11.07
CA TRP A 377 -6.34 20.33 -11.39
C TRP A 377 -5.00 20.43 -12.09
N ASP A 378 -4.05 19.66 -11.61
CA ASP A 378 -2.79 19.40 -12.28
C ASP A 378 -2.89 18.08 -13.05
N MET A 379 -2.22 18.00 -14.19
CA MET A 379 -2.26 16.84 -15.07
C MET A 379 -0.86 16.27 -15.32
N ARG A 380 -0.77 14.95 -15.33
CA ARG A 380 0.42 14.20 -15.73
C ARG A 380 0.01 13.16 -16.77
N PHE A 381 0.52 13.33 -17.99
CA PHE A 381 0.51 12.26 -18.98
C PHE A 381 1.68 11.33 -18.70
N ASN A 382 1.42 10.02 -18.64
CA ASN A 382 2.38 9.03 -18.19
C ASN A 382 2.28 7.75 -19.03
N ILE A 383 3.42 7.24 -19.50
CA ILE A 383 3.50 5.93 -20.14
C ILE A 383 4.48 5.09 -19.33
N ASN A 384 3.99 4.01 -18.70
CA ASN A 384 4.85 3.02 -18.06
C ASN A 384 4.88 1.76 -18.90
N ILE A 385 6.06 1.33 -19.33
CA ILE A 385 6.25 0.09 -20.07
C ILE A 385 7.13 -0.85 -19.27
N GLY A 386 6.70 -2.10 -19.13
CA GLY A 386 7.42 -3.11 -18.37
C GLY A 386 7.45 -4.48 -19.05
N TYR A 387 8.60 -5.14 -19.03
CA TYR A 387 8.74 -6.56 -19.36
C TYR A 387 8.81 -7.38 -18.07
N TYR A 388 7.99 -8.43 -17.98
CA TYR A 388 7.83 -9.27 -16.79
C TYR A 388 8.20 -10.72 -17.12
N PHE A 389 8.98 -11.37 -16.26
CA PHE A 389 9.47 -12.74 -16.50
C PHE A 389 9.28 -13.65 -15.29
#